data_AF-A0A351U611-F1
#
_entry.id   AF-A0A351U611-F1
#
_cell.length_a   1.000
_cell.length_b   1.000
_cell.length_c   1.000
_cell.angle_alpha   90.00
_cell.angle_beta   90.00
_cell.angle_gamma   90.00
#
_symmetry.space_group_name_H-M   'P 1'
#
loop_
_entity.id
_entity.type
_entity.pdbx_description
1 polymer ?
#
loop_
_entity_poly.entity_id
_entity_poly.type
_entity_poly.pdbx_seq_one_letter_code
_entity_poly.pdbx_strand_id
1 'polypeptide(L)'
;MDKKERSLLDGVLGLSLEEKARFFVEWMMLENDKRLKKTFFVEWMKAEGRDKKFLGDIADKAAAVFVTKGFAKKDFAEIEHWIDRAVESNRGTVDQIAHSCKNYFGLKGKMVPGIRKVVVRKMQNKRVRDAYQDKTGKKPAGRGRGEPTAFKRLLAEGTYSLNLSLAEEARIVGTTEPVQPPLPGILDEPPSLNSKRTMGDYEVLIAPYRPLLAEVASLGVLDEILLLLYEEGDAPSVVGWSGKLSDCEYRNLKEHKHFLQILQNVSLYDHTYNVLKAALDIAHEDLRQRHDFLFPAIITAALGHDIGKIASLWRSSSRRKRTHESVGEVKLKEMLSPLGNEVFTKIVAEAVSLHHIGPKEDTVARIIMDADATARKHEITSADPVFTVKPMTEWLDLTRLAEIILPHVNELVVKNRRAVWNAMSFGSVVYCRPDYIREVLKILAFENKVLDYRLVRQSFQADNKAVLIEFAGILREPSYLAYDIKDDYFGLRFLFESSIPAIGEQSLYAIPVNEGFFPMEPSDLEKRKTDFLKTIVSVRPATGGG
;
A
#
# COMPACT_ATOMS: atom_id res chain seq x y z
N MET A 1 15.10 25.53 40.82
CA MET A 1 14.55 26.26 39.67
C MET A 1 14.32 27.71 40.07
N ASP A 2 14.72 28.66 39.24
CA ASP A 2 14.36 30.08 39.43
C ASP A 2 12.92 30.38 38.95
N LYS A 3 12.45 31.61 39.15
CA LYS A 3 11.06 32.01 38.82
C LYS A 3 10.76 31.94 37.31
N LYS A 4 11.77 32.15 36.46
CA LYS A 4 11.65 32.12 35.00
C LYS A 4 11.59 30.68 34.49
N GLU A 5 12.42 29.80 35.06
CA GLU A 5 12.42 28.36 34.76
C GLU A 5 11.08 27.71 35.14
N ARG A 6 10.45 28.18 36.23
CA ARG A 6 9.16 27.65 36.70
C ARG A 6 7.99 28.07 35.85
N SER A 7 7.97 29.33 35.41
CA SER A 7 6.98 29.82 34.45
C SER A 7 7.07 29.09 33.10
N LEU A 8 8.28 28.73 32.65
CA LEU A 8 8.47 27.95 31.42
C LEU A 8 7.92 26.52 31.58
N LEU A 9 8.17 25.89 32.73
CA LEU A 9 7.73 24.51 32.99
C LEU A 9 6.20 24.44 33.07
N ASP A 10 5.58 25.37 33.80
CA ASP A 10 4.12 25.43 33.96
C ASP A 10 3.42 25.66 32.60
N GLY A 11 4.01 26.47 31.71
CA GLY A 11 3.50 26.69 30.37
C GLY A 11 3.58 25.45 29.48
N VAL A 12 4.64 24.65 29.62
CA VAL A 12 4.84 23.42 28.82
C VAL A 12 3.95 22.27 29.30
N LEU A 13 3.71 22.15 30.61
CA LEU A 13 2.87 21.09 31.18
C LEU A 13 1.40 21.19 30.70
N GLY A 14 0.93 22.39 30.35
CA GLY A 14 -0.41 22.64 29.80
C GLY A 14 -0.57 22.36 28.30
N LEU A 15 0.49 22.04 27.58
CA LEU A 15 0.44 21.75 26.14
C LEU A 15 -0.05 20.32 25.85
N SER A 16 -0.56 20.09 24.63
CA SER A 16 -0.83 18.73 24.15
C SER A 16 0.48 17.92 23.99
N LEU A 17 0.37 16.59 23.93
CA LEU A 17 1.53 15.69 23.77
C LEU A 17 2.38 16.02 22.54
N GLU A 18 1.72 16.39 21.44
CA GLU A 18 2.39 16.72 20.18
C GLU A 18 3.12 18.07 20.26
N GLU A 19 2.49 19.08 20.87
CA GLU A 19 3.10 20.39 21.11
C GLU A 19 4.27 20.30 22.08
N LYS A 20 4.17 19.46 23.12
CA LYS A 20 5.26 19.16 24.05
C LYS A 20 6.46 18.57 23.30
N ALA A 21 6.23 17.62 22.40
CA ALA A 21 7.29 16.99 21.62
C ALA A 21 7.98 17.98 20.67
N ARG A 22 7.22 18.86 20.00
CA ARG A 22 7.77 19.92 19.14
C ARG A 22 8.57 20.94 19.95
N PHE A 23 8.00 21.45 21.04
CA PHE A 23 8.67 22.41 21.92
C PHE A 23 9.99 21.85 22.45
N PHE A 24 10.02 20.57 22.82
CA PHE A 24 11.24 19.91 23.30
C PHE A 24 12.37 19.96 22.27
N VAL A 25 12.07 19.63 21.01
CA VAL A 25 13.06 19.62 19.92
C VAL A 25 13.58 21.03 19.65
N GLU A 26 12.68 22.01 19.52
CA GLU A 26 13.02 23.40 19.25
C GLU A 26 13.87 24.00 20.37
N TRP A 27 13.45 23.80 21.62
CA TRP A 27 14.17 24.31 22.79
C TRP A 27 15.55 23.66 22.96
N MET A 28 15.66 22.34 22.74
CA MET A 28 16.95 21.64 22.75
C MET A 28 17.90 22.11 21.66
N MET A 29 17.39 22.60 20.53
CA MET A 29 18.20 23.19 19.47
C MET A 29 18.65 24.61 19.80
N LEU A 30 17.74 25.47 20.25
CA LEU A 30 17.92 26.91 20.42
C LEU A 30 18.66 27.31 21.71
N GLU A 31 18.39 26.63 22.82
CA GLU A 31 19.03 26.99 24.10
C GLU A 31 20.53 26.66 24.06
N ASN A 32 21.40 27.48 24.64
CA ASN A 32 22.84 27.27 24.64
C ASN A 32 23.42 27.07 26.05
N ASP A 33 22.68 27.43 27.10
CA ASP A 33 23.07 27.16 28.48
C ASP A 33 22.86 25.68 28.83
N LYS A 34 23.97 24.96 29.00
CA LYS A 34 23.97 23.52 29.34
C LYS A 34 23.41 23.22 30.72
N ARG A 35 23.56 24.14 31.68
CA ARG A 35 23.06 23.96 33.05
C ARG A 35 21.55 24.14 33.06
N LEU A 36 21.05 25.17 32.39
CA LEU A 36 19.62 25.41 32.21
C LEU A 36 18.95 24.23 31.50
N LYS A 37 19.60 23.72 30.43
CA LYS A 37 19.12 22.55 29.70
C LYS A 37 18.89 21.33 30.58
N LYS A 38 19.91 21.00 31.36
CA LYS A 38 19.90 19.82 32.22
C LYS A 38 18.89 19.98 33.35
N THR A 39 18.83 21.14 33.99
CA THR A 39 17.91 21.41 35.10
C THR A 39 16.46 21.32 34.63
N PHE A 40 16.10 22.03 33.55
CA PHE A 40 14.73 22.03 33.04
C PHE A 40 14.30 20.65 32.52
N PHE A 41 15.19 19.94 31.80
CA PHE A 41 14.92 18.58 31.36
C PHE A 41 14.62 17.63 32.53
N VAL A 42 15.44 17.65 33.60
CA VAL A 42 15.23 16.78 34.76
C VAL A 42 13.92 17.11 35.48
N GLU A 43 13.58 18.38 35.65
CA GLU A 43 12.34 18.79 36.32
C GLU A 43 11.09 18.52 35.46
N TRP A 44 11.19 18.67 34.13
CA TRP A 44 10.12 18.29 33.20
C TRP A 44 9.88 16.78 33.19
N MET A 45 10.94 15.97 33.11
CA MET A 45 10.83 14.51 33.16
C MET A 45 10.25 14.00 34.48
N LYS A 46 10.54 14.68 35.61
CA LYS A 46 9.92 14.37 36.91
C LYS A 46 8.42 14.70 36.93
N ALA A 47 8.04 15.83 36.35
CA ALA A 47 6.64 16.28 36.30
C ALA A 47 5.77 15.36 35.41
N GLU A 48 6.33 14.87 34.30
CA GLU A 48 5.66 13.96 33.35
C GLU A 48 5.82 12.48 33.71
N GLY A 49 6.37 12.17 34.91
CA GLY A 49 6.75 10.84 35.38
C GLY A 49 5.68 9.73 35.32
N ARG A 50 4.42 10.08 35.04
CA ARG A 50 3.28 9.15 34.92
C ARG A 50 3.06 8.65 33.49
N ASP A 51 3.52 9.35 32.46
CA ASP A 51 3.39 8.92 31.05
C ASP A 51 4.68 8.27 30.54
N LYS A 52 4.80 6.96 30.76
CA LYS A 52 6.00 6.18 30.39
C LYS A 52 6.27 6.16 28.88
N LYS A 53 5.26 6.37 28.03
CA LYS A 53 5.40 6.35 26.57
C LYS A 53 6.00 7.66 26.09
N PHE A 54 5.48 8.79 26.57
CA PHE A 54 6.03 10.12 26.28
C PHE A 54 7.47 10.28 26.76
N LEU A 55 7.79 9.78 27.96
CA LEU A 55 9.15 9.82 28.51
C LEU A 55 10.16 9.02 27.66
N GLY A 56 9.72 7.91 27.04
CA GLY A 56 10.52 7.14 26.09
C GLY A 56 10.83 7.94 24.83
N ASP A 57 9.80 8.50 24.19
CA ASP A 57 9.94 9.27 22.95
C ASP A 57 10.81 10.53 23.12
N ILE A 58 10.69 11.22 24.27
CA ILE A 58 11.51 12.39 24.61
C ILE A 58 12.97 11.98 24.85
N ALA A 59 13.23 10.87 25.54
CA ALA A 59 14.59 10.39 25.81
C ALA A 59 15.33 9.99 24.52
N ASP A 60 14.65 9.35 23.57
CA ASP A 60 15.21 8.98 22.27
C ASP A 60 15.51 10.22 21.42
N LYS A 61 14.60 11.21 21.40
CA LYS A 61 14.83 12.51 20.74
C LYS A 61 15.97 13.31 21.39
N ALA A 62 16.09 13.28 22.72
CA ALA A 62 17.17 13.93 23.46
C ALA A 62 18.55 13.32 23.13
N ALA A 63 18.62 11.99 23.04
CA ALA A 63 19.83 11.27 22.66
C ALA A 63 20.27 11.64 21.24
N ALA A 64 19.34 11.75 20.29
CA ALA A 64 19.63 12.18 18.91
C ALA A 64 20.25 13.59 18.85
N VAL A 65 19.71 14.55 19.62
CA VAL A 65 20.24 15.92 19.66
C VAL A 65 21.60 16.01 20.39
N PHE A 66 21.81 15.19 21.44
CA PHE A 66 23.08 15.20 22.18
C PHE A 66 24.22 14.57 21.38
N VAL A 67 23.91 13.55 20.58
CA VAL A 67 24.87 12.90 19.69
C VAL A 67 25.34 13.88 18.60
N THR A 68 24.45 14.71 18.04
CA THR A 68 24.79 15.62 16.92
C THR A 68 25.65 16.83 17.30
N LYS A 69 25.50 17.43 18.50
CA LYS A 69 26.35 18.56 18.94
C LYS A 69 27.80 18.18 19.34
N GLY A 70 28.13 16.89 19.49
CA GLY A 70 29.48 16.42 19.83
C GLY A 70 30.48 16.36 18.66
N PHE A 71 30.00 16.50 17.41
CA PHE A 71 30.79 16.25 16.20
C PHE A 71 31.24 17.50 15.44
N ALA A 72 30.83 18.70 15.86
CA ALA A 72 31.13 19.97 15.18
C ALA A 72 32.59 20.47 15.31
N LYS A 73 33.55 19.61 15.67
CA LYS A 73 34.96 20.00 15.85
C LYS A 73 35.94 19.51 14.78
N LYS A 74 35.53 18.65 13.83
CA LYS A 74 36.40 18.19 12.73
C LYS A 74 35.73 18.39 11.38
N ASP A 75 36.46 18.99 10.45
CA ASP A 75 35.92 19.43 9.17
C ASP A 75 35.69 18.23 8.23
N PHE A 76 34.42 17.89 7.96
CA PHE A 76 34.03 16.74 7.14
C PHE A 76 34.59 16.80 5.72
N ALA A 77 34.90 18.01 5.22
CA ALA A 77 35.56 18.21 3.94
C ALA A 77 36.97 17.60 3.92
N GLU A 78 37.69 17.65 5.05
CA GLU A 78 39.04 17.10 5.18
C GLU A 78 39.04 15.57 5.16
N ILE A 79 38.05 14.95 5.82
CA ILE A 79 37.84 13.50 5.82
C ILE A 79 37.52 13.00 4.41
N GLU A 80 36.60 13.68 3.70
CA GLU A 80 36.27 13.29 2.33
C GLU A 80 37.42 13.49 1.37
N HIS A 81 38.17 14.58 1.47
CA HIS A 81 39.34 14.80 0.62
C HIS A 81 40.43 13.76 0.86
N TRP A 82 40.61 13.31 2.11
CA TRP A 82 41.49 12.21 2.44
C TRP A 82 41.03 10.88 1.80
N ILE A 83 39.73 10.57 1.88
CA ILE A 83 39.15 9.37 1.26
C ILE A 83 39.29 9.42 -0.27
N ASP A 84 39.06 10.58 -0.88
CA ASP A 84 39.24 10.78 -2.32
C ASP A 84 40.67 10.44 -2.76
N ARG A 85 41.69 10.96 -2.04
CA ARG A 85 43.10 10.63 -2.34
C ARG A 85 43.40 9.13 -2.18
N ALA A 86 42.82 8.48 -1.17
CA ALA A 86 43.00 7.05 -0.94
C ALA A 86 42.36 6.20 -2.07
N VAL A 87 41.17 6.59 -2.53
CA VAL A 87 40.46 5.94 -3.64
C VAL A 87 41.14 6.20 -4.98
N GLU A 88 41.64 7.41 -5.24
CA GLU A 88 42.35 7.73 -6.48
C GLU A 88 43.66 6.95 -6.60
N SER A 89 44.38 6.76 -5.49
CA SER A 89 45.65 6.02 -5.45
C SER A 89 45.52 4.47 -5.44
N ASN A 90 44.30 3.91 -5.57
CA ASN A 90 44.04 2.46 -5.54
C ASN A 90 44.62 1.74 -4.30
N ARG A 91 44.69 2.43 -3.15
CA ARG A 91 45.31 1.90 -1.93
C ARG A 91 44.36 1.01 -1.11
N GLY A 92 44.10 -0.20 -1.62
CA GLY A 92 43.49 -1.28 -0.86
C GLY A 92 41.96 -1.38 -0.95
N THR A 93 41.41 -2.29 -0.14
CA THR A 93 39.98 -2.60 -0.09
C THR A 93 39.19 -1.50 0.64
N VAL A 94 37.85 -1.47 0.45
CA VAL A 94 36.93 -0.56 1.15
C VAL A 94 37.18 -0.56 2.66
N ASP A 95 37.40 -1.74 3.23
CA ASP A 95 37.64 -1.92 4.64
C ASP A 95 38.99 -1.36 5.09
N GLN A 96 40.04 -1.56 4.30
CA GLN A 96 41.38 -1.02 4.60
C GLN A 96 41.37 0.51 4.56
N ILE A 97 40.69 1.12 3.58
CA ILE A 97 40.56 2.58 3.46
C ILE A 97 39.73 3.12 4.63
N ALA A 98 38.62 2.47 4.99
CA ALA A 98 37.76 2.93 6.07
C ALA A 98 38.44 2.87 7.46
N HIS A 99 39.18 1.80 7.74
CA HIS A 99 39.94 1.67 8.99
C HIS A 99 41.14 2.62 9.03
N SER A 100 41.83 2.83 7.91
CA SER A 100 42.92 3.81 7.79
C SER A 100 42.41 5.24 8.02
N CYS A 101 41.27 5.59 7.43
CA CYS A 101 40.61 6.88 7.64
C CYS A 101 40.22 7.07 9.12
N LYS A 102 39.63 6.04 9.73
CA LYS A 102 39.26 6.04 11.15
C LYS A 102 40.49 6.27 12.04
N ASN A 103 41.60 5.59 11.78
CA ASN A 103 42.82 5.76 12.56
C ASN A 103 43.47 7.14 12.34
N TYR A 104 43.55 7.62 11.10
CA TYR A 104 44.14 8.91 10.74
C TYR A 104 43.44 10.08 11.44
N PHE A 105 42.11 10.07 11.48
CA PHE A 105 41.32 11.14 12.11
C PHE A 105 40.97 10.85 13.58
N GLY A 106 41.45 9.76 14.18
CA GLY A 106 41.15 9.37 15.57
C GLY A 106 39.64 9.18 15.83
N LEU A 107 38.92 8.56 14.89
CA LEU A 107 37.47 8.38 14.95
C LEU A 107 37.09 7.14 15.78
N LYS A 108 35.91 7.17 16.40
CA LYS A 108 35.38 6.02 17.16
C LYS A 108 35.08 4.86 16.20
N GLY A 109 35.30 3.62 16.65
CA GLY A 109 35.10 2.40 15.83
C GLY A 109 33.70 2.26 15.22
N LYS A 110 32.67 2.74 15.91
CA LYS A 110 31.28 2.77 15.40
C LYS A 110 31.06 3.61 14.13
N MET A 111 32.03 4.44 13.74
CA MET A 111 31.98 5.24 12.52
C MET A 111 32.42 4.48 11.27
N VAL A 112 33.09 3.33 11.44
CA VAL A 112 33.64 2.55 10.32
C VAL A 112 32.56 2.17 9.29
N PRO A 113 31.34 1.74 9.66
CA PRO A 113 30.27 1.50 8.68
C PRO A 113 29.89 2.72 7.84
N GLY A 114 29.82 3.91 8.44
CA GLY A 114 29.53 5.16 7.71
C GLY A 114 30.67 5.55 6.76
N ILE A 115 31.93 5.40 7.20
CA ILE A 115 33.11 5.65 6.37
C ILE A 115 33.16 4.65 5.20
N ARG A 116 32.85 3.36 5.43
CA ARG A 116 32.76 2.34 4.36
C ARG A 116 31.78 2.77 3.26
N LYS A 117 30.59 3.27 3.62
CA LYS A 117 29.60 3.77 2.66
C LYS A 117 30.15 4.91 1.80
N VAL A 118 30.87 5.85 2.40
CA VAL A 118 31.52 6.96 1.66
C VAL A 118 32.61 6.44 0.72
N VAL A 119 33.45 5.51 1.18
CA VAL A 119 34.50 4.88 0.36
C VAL A 119 33.89 4.14 -0.84
N VAL A 120 32.85 3.33 -0.63
CA VAL A 120 32.13 2.62 -1.70
C VAL A 120 31.62 3.61 -2.75
N ARG A 121 30.94 4.69 -2.31
CA ARG A 121 30.41 5.72 -3.21
C ARG A 121 31.51 6.40 -4.03
N LYS A 122 32.65 6.72 -3.42
CA LYS A 122 33.79 7.32 -4.13
C LYS A 122 34.45 6.34 -5.11
N MET A 123 34.57 5.06 -4.75
CA MET A 123 35.09 4.03 -5.66
C MET A 123 34.16 3.79 -6.85
N GLN A 124 32.83 3.78 -6.63
CA GLN A 124 31.84 3.68 -7.70
C GLN A 124 31.90 4.90 -8.63
N ASN A 125 31.95 6.11 -8.08
CA ASN A 125 32.11 7.33 -8.89
C ASN A 125 33.40 7.32 -9.72
N LYS A 126 34.50 6.82 -9.15
CA LYS A 126 35.76 6.62 -9.89
C LYS A 126 35.58 5.63 -11.04
N ARG A 127 34.97 4.46 -10.79
CA ARG A 127 34.69 3.46 -11.84
C ARG A 127 33.83 4.01 -12.98
N VAL A 128 32.77 4.75 -12.65
CA VAL A 128 31.90 5.40 -13.64
C VAL A 128 32.67 6.45 -14.45
N ARG A 129 33.50 7.26 -13.77
CA ARG A 129 34.36 8.26 -14.43
C ARG A 129 35.37 7.61 -15.36
N ASP A 130 36.04 6.55 -14.92
CA ASP A 130 37.06 5.85 -15.69
C ASP A 130 36.41 5.15 -16.90
N ALA A 131 35.26 4.50 -16.73
CA ALA A 131 34.49 3.89 -17.83
C ALA A 131 33.93 4.91 -18.83
N TYR A 132 33.51 6.09 -18.37
CA TYR A 132 33.07 7.19 -19.25
C TYR A 132 34.24 7.77 -20.03
N GLN A 133 35.40 7.92 -19.40
CA GLN A 133 36.62 8.41 -20.05
C GLN A 133 37.12 7.40 -21.09
N ASP A 134 37.05 6.10 -20.82
CA ASP A 134 37.40 5.04 -21.78
C ASP A 134 36.47 5.01 -23.00
N LYS A 135 35.17 5.27 -22.82
CA LYS A 135 34.18 5.28 -23.92
C LYS A 135 34.17 6.57 -24.75
N THR A 136 34.48 7.71 -24.15
CA THR A 136 34.25 9.03 -24.79
C THR A 136 35.50 9.87 -24.99
N GLY A 137 36.63 9.48 -24.39
CA GLY A 137 37.88 10.25 -24.39
C GLY A 137 37.80 11.56 -23.59
N LYS A 138 36.67 11.86 -22.93
CA LYS A 138 36.42 13.12 -22.21
C LYS A 138 36.22 12.86 -20.72
N LYS A 139 36.71 13.78 -19.87
CA LYS A 139 36.37 13.75 -18.43
C LYS A 139 34.99 14.37 -18.20
N PRO A 140 34.17 13.80 -17.31
CA PRO A 140 32.86 14.36 -16.96
C PRO A 140 33.01 15.70 -16.23
N ALA A 141 32.02 16.58 -16.38
CA ALA A 141 31.99 17.89 -15.72
C ALA A 141 32.02 17.72 -14.19
N GLY A 142 32.89 18.49 -13.52
CA GLY A 142 33.04 18.45 -12.06
C GLY A 142 31.82 19.01 -11.31
N ARG A 143 31.57 18.48 -10.11
CA ARG A 143 30.50 18.99 -9.21
C ARG A 143 30.71 20.46 -8.86
N GLY A 144 29.63 21.23 -8.87
CA GLY A 144 29.61 22.66 -8.53
C GLY A 144 29.96 22.91 -7.05
N ARG A 145 30.59 24.06 -6.78
CA ARG A 145 30.82 24.54 -5.41
C ARG A 145 29.49 24.93 -4.78
N GLY A 146 29.10 24.26 -3.69
CA GLY A 146 27.89 24.59 -2.92
C GLY A 146 27.06 23.38 -2.45
N GLU A 147 27.34 22.20 -2.99
CA GLU A 147 26.63 20.97 -2.61
C GLU A 147 27.01 20.46 -1.21
N PRO A 148 26.06 19.97 -0.39
CA PRO A 148 26.36 19.33 0.89
C PRO A 148 27.26 18.11 0.67
N THR A 149 28.28 17.97 1.53
CA THR A 149 29.23 16.84 1.49
C THR A 149 28.50 15.50 1.65
N ALA A 150 29.05 14.41 1.11
CA ALA A 150 28.43 13.08 1.18
C ALA A 150 28.18 12.64 2.64
N PHE A 151 29.04 13.07 3.57
CA PHE A 151 28.89 12.87 5.01
C PHE A 151 27.69 13.66 5.59
N LYS A 152 27.46 14.90 5.14
CA LYS A 152 26.28 15.69 5.54
C LYS A 152 24.99 15.07 5.04
N ARG A 153 24.98 14.47 3.84
CA ARG A 153 23.80 13.77 3.31
C ARG A 153 23.54 12.46 4.04
N LEU A 154 24.57 11.64 4.28
CA LEU A 154 24.47 10.40 5.08
C LEU A 154 24.00 10.63 6.52
N LEU A 155 24.27 11.80 7.10
CA LEU A 155 23.78 12.20 8.42
C LEU A 155 22.33 12.72 8.39
N ALA A 156 21.89 13.29 7.26
CA ALA A 156 20.50 13.68 7.02
C ALA A 156 19.61 12.47 6.65
N GLU A 157 20.18 11.45 6.03
CA GLU A 157 19.54 10.17 5.63
C GLU A 157 19.36 9.17 6.81
N GLY A 158 19.64 9.56 8.06
CA GLY A 158 19.77 8.63 9.19
C GLY A 158 18.46 8.17 9.86
N THR A 159 17.99 6.96 9.54
CA THR A 159 17.45 5.97 10.50
C THR A 159 16.33 6.39 11.49
N TYR A 160 15.30 7.15 11.10
CA TYR A 160 14.07 7.25 11.90
C TYR A 160 12.84 7.42 11.01
N SER A 161 12.21 6.30 10.65
CA SER A 161 10.91 6.25 9.99
C SER A 161 9.85 6.88 10.90
N LEU A 162 9.24 7.98 10.47
CA LEU A 162 8.14 8.64 11.16
C LEU A 162 6.82 8.02 10.69
N ASN A 163 6.26 7.12 11.48
CA ASN A 163 4.82 6.82 11.44
C ASN A 163 4.09 7.95 12.18
N LEU A 164 3.59 8.94 11.42
CA LEU A 164 2.65 9.93 11.94
C LEU A 164 1.51 10.10 10.93
N SER A 165 0.37 9.51 11.25
CA SER A 165 -0.93 9.90 10.71
C SER A 165 -1.30 11.25 11.32
N LEU A 166 -1.47 12.28 10.49
CA LEU A 166 -2.04 13.56 10.92
C LEU A 166 -3.10 13.98 9.90
N ALA A 167 -4.34 13.63 10.21
CA ALA A 167 -5.51 14.33 9.73
C ALA A 167 -5.64 15.64 10.53
N GLU A 168 -5.49 16.77 9.86
CA GLU A 168 -6.44 17.89 9.81
C GLU A 168 -5.77 19.16 9.28
N GLU A 169 -6.59 19.95 8.61
CA GLU A 169 -6.24 21.09 7.78
C GLU A 169 -5.65 22.25 8.58
N ALA A 170 -4.48 22.73 8.17
CA ALA A 170 -4.04 24.09 8.48
C ALA A 170 -3.51 24.74 7.20
N ARG A 171 -4.34 25.64 6.65
CA ARG A 171 -3.99 26.59 5.60
C ARG A 171 -2.74 27.37 6.02
N ILE A 172 -1.65 27.23 5.26
CA ILE A 172 -0.56 28.20 5.28
C ILE A 172 -0.40 28.75 3.87
N VAL A 173 -0.69 30.04 3.78
CA VAL A 173 -0.53 30.91 2.61
C VAL A 173 0.95 31.17 2.38
N GLY A 174 1.40 31.01 1.13
CA GLY A 174 2.48 31.82 0.57
C GLY A 174 3.90 31.28 0.72
N THR A 175 4.23 30.22 -0.02
CA THR A 175 5.56 30.07 -0.65
C THR A 175 5.36 29.44 -2.02
N THR A 176 5.90 30.08 -3.07
CA THR A 176 5.81 29.67 -4.47
C THR A 176 6.12 28.18 -4.64
N GLU A 177 5.09 27.41 -4.99
CA GLU A 177 5.15 26.00 -5.30
C GLU A 177 6.08 25.74 -6.50
N PRO A 178 6.95 24.72 -6.46
CA PRO A 178 7.51 24.18 -7.69
C PRO A 178 6.36 23.52 -8.46
N VAL A 179 5.87 24.21 -9.49
CA VAL A 179 4.87 23.69 -10.42
C VAL A 179 5.45 22.47 -11.12
N GLN A 180 5.10 21.27 -10.66
CA GLN A 180 5.29 20.05 -11.45
C GLN A 180 4.25 20.06 -12.59
N PRO A 181 4.65 19.73 -13.83
CA PRO A 181 3.72 19.71 -14.94
C PRO A 181 2.64 18.63 -14.68
N PRO A 182 1.36 18.91 -15.02
CA PRO A 182 0.31 17.91 -14.93
C PRO A 182 0.66 16.74 -15.87
N LEU A 183 0.77 15.53 -15.31
CA LEU A 183 0.76 14.31 -16.10
C LEU A 183 -0.69 14.13 -16.62
N PRO A 184 -0.91 13.79 -17.90
CA PRO A 184 -2.25 13.46 -18.38
C PRO A 184 -2.76 12.25 -17.60
N GLY A 185 -3.90 12.35 -16.92
CA GLY A 185 -4.43 11.24 -16.13
C GLY A 185 -4.79 10.05 -17.01
N ILE A 186 -4.84 8.84 -16.44
CA ILE A 186 -5.31 7.65 -17.17
C ILE A 186 -6.76 7.80 -17.66
N LEU A 187 -7.54 8.67 -17.01
CA LEU A 187 -8.92 9.01 -17.38
C LEU A 187 -9.01 10.10 -18.46
N ASP A 188 -7.92 10.81 -18.75
CA ASP A 188 -7.89 11.92 -19.73
C ASP A 188 -7.54 11.44 -21.16
N GLU A 189 -6.99 10.23 -21.29
CA GLU A 189 -6.70 9.63 -22.60
C GLU A 189 -7.90 8.81 -23.10
N PRO A 190 -8.32 9.02 -24.36
CA PRO A 190 -9.35 8.20 -24.93
C PRO A 190 -8.89 6.74 -25.02
N PRO A 191 -9.77 5.79 -24.71
CA PRO A 191 -9.45 4.38 -24.71
C PRO A 191 -8.87 3.89 -26.03
N SER A 192 -7.68 3.27 -25.99
CA SER A 192 -7.01 2.71 -27.18
C SER A 192 -6.47 1.30 -26.91
N LEU A 193 -7.19 0.31 -27.44
CA LEU A 193 -6.83 -1.11 -27.42
C LEU A 193 -5.55 -1.47 -28.21
N ASN A 194 -5.10 -0.59 -29.11
CA ASN A 194 -4.09 -0.91 -30.13
C ASN A 194 -2.82 -0.05 -30.04
N SER A 195 -2.61 0.71 -28.96
CA SER A 195 -1.37 1.46 -28.81
C SER A 195 -0.26 0.49 -28.43
N LYS A 196 0.61 0.12 -29.38
CA LYS A 196 1.89 -0.50 -29.02
C LYS A 196 2.71 0.54 -28.29
N ARG A 197 2.70 0.49 -26.96
CA ARG A 197 3.54 1.34 -26.13
C ARG A 197 5.01 1.00 -26.38
N THR A 198 5.87 1.98 -26.18
CA THR A 198 7.32 1.90 -26.35
C THR A 198 7.99 2.21 -25.02
N MET A 199 9.29 1.89 -24.91
CA MET A 199 10.07 2.31 -23.73
C MET A 199 10.07 3.84 -23.55
N GLY A 200 9.91 4.60 -24.65
CA GLY A 200 9.79 6.06 -24.60
C GLY A 200 8.55 6.53 -23.84
N ASP A 201 7.44 5.79 -23.93
CA ASP A 201 6.20 6.14 -23.22
C ASP A 201 6.38 5.99 -21.70
N TYR A 202 7.05 4.92 -21.26
CA TYR A 202 7.42 4.75 -19.86
C TYR A 202 8.36 5.85 -19.37
N GLU A 203 9.32 6.23 -20.19
CA GLU A 203 10.29 7.27 -19.86
C GLU A 203 9.60 8.63 -19.61
N VAL A 204 8.53 8.95 -20.35
CA VAL A 204 7.74 10.17 -20.11
C VAL A 204 7.18 10.21 -18.69
N LEU A 205 6.71 9.07 -18.17
CA LEU A 205 6.18 8.96 -16.80
C LEU A 205 7.28 8.97 -15.73
N ILE A 206 8.43 8.37 -16.02
CA ILE A 206 9.52 8.16 -15.03
C ILE A 206 10.47 9.35 -14.95
N ALA A 207 10.69 10.06 -16.06
CA ALA A 207 11.66 11.16 -16.17
C ALA A 207 11.56 12.21 -15.05
N PRO A 208 10.36 12.66 -14.63
CA PRO A 208 10.22 13.63 -13.53
C PRO A 208 10.80 13.15 -12.20
N TYR A 209 10.82 11.84 -11.96
CA TYR A 209 11.25 11.23 -10.69
C TYR A 209 12.67 10.67 -10.74
N ARG A 210 13.37 10.74 -11.88
CA ARG A 210 14.75 10.25 -12.01
C ARG A 210 15.70 10.75 -10.91
N PRO A 211 15.65 12.01 -10.44
CA PRO A 211 16.46 12.45 -9.31
C PRO A 211 16.20 11.66 -8.03
N LEU A 212 14.93 11.45 -7.67
CA LEU A 212 14.52 10.69 -6.48
C LEU A 212 14.90 9.21 -6.59
N LEU A 213 14.74 8.63 -7.79
CA LEU A 213 15.13 7.25 -8.08
C LEU A 213 16.65 7.06 -8.00
N ALA A 214 17.43 8.06 -8.40
CA ALA A 214 18.88 8.05 -8.25
C ALA A 214 19.34 8.07 -6.78
N GLU A 215 18.58 8.74 -5.89
CA GLU A 215 18.90 8.82 -4.46
C GLU A 215 18.82 7.46 -3.76
N VAL A 216 17.86 6.62 -4.15
CA VAL A 216 17.73 5.24 -3.65
C VAL A 216 18.51 4.20 -4.47
N ALA A 217 19.29 4.66 -5.45
CA ALA A 217 20.06 3.85 -6.39
C ALA A 217 19.22 2.84 -7.21
N SER A 218 17.94 3.11 -7.44
CA SER A 218 17.04 2.16 -8.12
C SER A 218 17.07 2.24 -9.64
N LEU A 219 17.70 3.26 -10.25
CA LEU A 219 17.69 3.47 -11.71
C LEU A 219 18.13 2.23 -12.51
N GLY A 220 19.21 1.56 -12.10
CA GLY A 220 19.67 0.35 -12.80
C GLY A 220 18.70 -0.82 -12.67
N VAL A 221 17.96 -0.90 -11.56
CA VAL A 221 16.92 -1.91 -11.37
C VAL A 221 15.69 -1.59 -12.22
N LEU A 222 15.32 -0.32 -12.35
CA LEU A 222 14.26 0.10 -13.27
C LEU A 222 14.61 -0.24 -14.72
N ASP A 223 15.84 0.05 -15.14
CA ASP A 223 16.30 -0.30 -16.50
C ASP A 223 16.22 -1.83 -16.73
N GLU A 224 16.59 -2.65 -15.73
CA GLU A 224 16.46 -4.12 -15.82
C GLU A 224 14.99 -4.56 -15.91
N ILE A 225 14.09 -3.98 -15.11
CA ILE A 225 12.66 -4.31 -15.14
C ILE A 225 12.03 -3.89 -16.49
N LEU A 226 12.33 -2.67 -16.96
CA LEU A 226 11.80 -2.17 -18.24
C LEU A 226 12.31 -2.99 -19.43
N LEU A 227 13.59 -3.39 -19.42
CA LEU A 227 14.14 -4.26 -20.44
C LEU A 227 13.44 -5.62 -20.44
N LEU A 228 13.25 -6.21 -19.25
CA LEU A 228 12.56 -7.48 -19.10
C LEU A 228 11.11 -7.42 -19.60
N LEU A 229 10.37 -6.36 -19.25
CA LEU A 229 9.02 -6.12 -19.74
C LEU A 229 9.02 -5.93 -21.26
N TYR A 230 9.97 -5.19 -21.82
CA TYR A 230 10.06 -4.97 -23.25
C TYR A 230 10.36 -6.25 -24.05
N GLU A 231 11.23 -7.11 -23.51
CA GLU A 231 11.64 -8.36 -24.18
C GLU A 231 10.62 -9.50 -24.02
N GLU A 232 9.97 -9.60 -22.86
CA GLU A 232 9.11 -10.76 -22.52
C GLU A 232 7.65 -10.38 -22.17
N GLY A 233 7.30 -9.10 -22.12
CA GLY A 233 5.99 -8.60 -21.69
C GLY A 233 4.88 -8.61 -22.75
N ASP A 234 5.16 -9.09 -23.98
CA ASP A 234 4.13 -9.35 -25.01
C ASP A 234 3.22 -10.54 -24.65
N ALA A 235 3.49 -11.20 -23.52
CA ALA A 235 2.61 -12.20 -22.94
C ALA A 235 1.30 -11.56 -22.40
N PRO A 236 0.18 -12.30 -22.37
CA PRO A 236 -1.06 -11.82 -21.74
C PRO A 236 -0.86 -11.39 -20.28
N SER A 237 -1.45 -10.26 -19.91
CA SER A 237 -1.46 -9.75 -18.53
C SER A 237 -2.26 -10.65 -17.57
N VAL A 238 -3.20 -11.45 -18.08
CA VAL A 238 -3.93 -12.48 -17.31
C VAL A 238 -3.54 -13.88 -17.80
N VAL A 239 -2.77 -14.59 -16.99
CA VAL A 239 -2.20 -15.89 -17.37
C VAL A 239 -3.07 -17.08 -16.95
N GLY A 240 -3.46 -17.91 -17.92
CA GLY A 240 -4.32 -19.08 -17.73
C GLY A 240 -3.62 -20.34 -17.22
N TRP A 241 -2.67 -20.23 -16.29
CA TRP A 241 -1.92 -21.40 -15.80
C TRP A 241 -2.85 -22.45 -15.16
N SER A 242 -2.60 -23.73 -15.42
CA SER A 242 -3.49 -24.82 -14.99
C SER A 242 -3.24 -25.28 -13.55
N GLY A 243 -4.30 -25.73 -12.86
CA GLY A 243 -4.21 -26.43 -11.58
C GLY A 243 -4.00 -25.51 -10.36
N LYS A 244 -3.30 -26.00 -9.33
CA LYS A 244 -3.01 -25.25 -8.08
C LYS A 244 -2.07 -24.05 -8.27
N LEU A 245 -1.54 -23.89 -9.47
CA LEU A 245 -0.64 -22.81 -9.90
C LEU A 245 -1.38 -21.74 -10.71
N SER A 246 -2.70 -21.84 -10.81
CA SER A 246 -3.54 -20.86 -11.49
C SER A 246 -3.45 -19.52 -10.78
N ASP A 247 -3.12 -18.50 -11.54
CA ASP A 247 -3.23 -17.10 -11.15
C ASP A 247 -4.63 -16.81 -10.54
N CYS A 248 -4.68 -15.99 -9.48
CA CYS A 248 -5.92 -15.72 -8.78
C CYS A 248 -6.86 -14.85 -9.59
N GLU A 249 -6.33 -13.91 -10.38
CA GLU A 249 -7.12 -13.06 -11.26
C GLU A 249 -7.79 -13.90 -12.35
N TYR A 250 -7.07 -14.84 -12.97
CA TYR A 250 -7.65 -15.82 -13.90
C TYR A 250 -8.79 -16.63 -13.27
N ARG A 251 -8.64 -17.09 -12.01
CA ARG A 251 -9.70 -17.85 -11.32
C ARG A 251 -10.95 -17.01 -11.09
N ASN A 252 -10.78 -15.75 -10.72
CA ASN A 252 -11.87 -14.80 -10.50
C ASN A 252 -12.60 -14.48 -11.83
N LEU A 253 -11.85 -14.26 -12.90
CA LEU A 253 -12.37 -13.91 -14.22
C LEU A 253 -13.04 -15.06 -14.98
N LYS A 254 -12.86 -16.33 -14.56
CA LYS A 254 -13.53 -17.49 -15.21
C LYS A 254 -15.05 -17.37 -15.24
N GLU A 255 -15.64 -16.73 -14.23
CA GLU A 255 -17.08 -16.47 -14.14
C GLU A 255 -17.49 -15.28 -15.01
N HIS A 256 -16.54 -14.41 -15.36
CA HIS A 256 -16.70 -13.22 -16.21
C HIS A 256 -15.98 -13.40 -17.55
N LYS A 257 -16.37 -14.43 -18.32
CA LYS A 257 -15.69 -14.83 -19.57
C LYS A 257 -15.45 -13.68 -20.56
N HIS A 258 -16.37 -12.73 -20.63
CA HIS A 258 -16.24 -11.54 -21.47
C HIS A 258 -15.04 -10.67 -21.06
N PHE A 259 -14.95 -10.32 -19.78
CA PHE A 259 -13.82 -9.55 -19.25
C PHE A 259 -12.52 -10.32 -19.32
N LEU A 260 -12.56 -11.65 -19.10
CA LEU A 260 -11.38 -12.50 -19.27
C LEU A 260 -10.82 -12.40 -20.69
N GLN A 261 -11.67 -12.48 -21.72
CA GLN A 261 -11.24 -12.39 -23.11
C GLN A 261 -10.61 -11.04 -23.43
N ILE A 262 -11.20 -9.95 -22.93
CA ILE A 262 -10.64 -8.61 -23.08
C ILE A 262 -9.24 -8.53 -22.45
N LEU A 263 -9.12 -8.90 -21.18
CA LEU A 263 -7.86 -8.75 -20.44
C LEU A 263 -6.76 -9.70 -20.91
N GLN A 264 -7.11 -10.85 -21.49
CA GLN A 264 -6.14 -11.74 -22.14
C GLN A 264 -5.53 -11.16 -23.43
N ASN A 265 -6.20 -10.18 -24.06
CA ASN A 265 -5.66 -9.47 -25.21
C ASN A 265 -4.81 -8.26 -24.81
N VAL A 266 -4.77 -7.89 -23.53
CA VAL A 266 -3.89 -6.85 -23.00
C VAL A 266 -2.55 -7.48 -22.64
N SER A 267 -1.47 -6.99 -23.24
CA SER A 267 -0.11 -7.45 -22.94
C SER A 267 0.28 -7.07 -21.50
N LEU A 268 1.16 -7.85 -20.89
CA LEU A 268 1.73 -7.51 -19.58
C LEU A 268 2.47 -6.18 -19.64
N TYR A 269 3.10 -5.87 -20.78
CA TYR A 269 3.77 -4.59 -21.03
C TYR A 269 2.79 -3.41 -20.97
N ASP A 270 1.65 -3.49 -21.66
CA ASP A 270 0.67 -2.41 -21.68
C ASP A 270 -0.07 -2.29 -20.35
N HIS A 271 -0.39 -3.42 -19.72
CA HIS A 271 -1.02 -3.44 -18.40
C HIS A 271 -0.12 -2.76 -17.35
N THR A 272 1.17 -3.10 -17.33
CA THR A 272 2.14 -2.50 -16.39
C THR A 272 2.28 -0.99 -16.60
N TYR A 273 2.15 -0.51 -17.85
CA TYR A 273 2.15 0.92 -18.16
C TYR A 273 0.92 1.61 -17.57
N ASN A 274 -0.26 1.02 -17.78
CA ASN A 274 -1.52 1.51 -17.23
C ASN A 274 -1.49 1.54 -15.70
N VAL A 275 -0.91 0.50 -15.07
CA VAL A 275 -0.72 0.46 -13.61
C VAL A 275 0.24 1.54 -13.13
N LEU A 276 1.38 1.74 -13.80
CA LEU A 276 2.30 2.84 -13.44
C LEU A 276 1.61 4.20 -13.52
N LYS A 277 0.89 4.46 -14.61
CA LYS A 277 0.16 5.71 -14.81
C LYS A 277 -0.88 5.93 -13.70
N ALA A 278 -1.73 4.94 -13.45
CA ALA A 278 -2.74 5.01 -12.40
C ALA A 278 -2.11 5.15 -10.99
N ALA A 279 -0.98 4.48 -10.73
CA ALA A 279 -0.29 4.57 -9.45
C ALA A 279 0.27 5.98 -9.21
N LEU A 280 0.78 6.64 -10.24
CA LEU A 280 1.24 8.02 -10.15
C LEU A 280 0.06 8.98 -9.92
N ASP A 281 -1.05 8.81 -10.62
CA ASP A 281 -2.27 9.62 -10.43
C ASP A 281 -2.78 9.52 -8.98
N ILE A 282 -2.95 8.29 -8.48
CA ILE A 282 -3.39 8.03 -7.10
C ILE A 282 -2.36 8.59 -6.10
N ALA A 283 -1.06 8.38 -6.33
CA ALA A 283 -0.02 8.89 -5.45
C ALA A 283 -0.02 10.42 -5.38
N HIS A 284 -0.25 11.11 -6.50
CA HIS A 284 -0.35 12.56 -6.50
C HIS A 284 -1.55 13.07 -5.70
N GLU A 285 -2.70 12.40 -5.84
CA GLU A 285 -3.92 12.75 -5.12
C GLU A 285 -3.81 12.47 -3.61
N ASP A 286 -3.34 11.27 -3.24
CA ASP A 286 -3.25 10.81 -1.86
C ASP A 286 -2.11 11.48 -1.09
N LEU A 287 -0.95 11.69 -1.73
CA LEU A 287 0.26 12.15 -1.06
C LEU A 287 0.40 13.68 -1.08
N ARG A 288 -0.31 14.40 -1.98
CA ARG A 288 -0.33 15.88 -2.09
C ARG A 288 1.03 16.57 -1.83
N GLN A 289 2.10 16.07 -2.44
CA GLN A 289 3.50 16.54 -2.29
C GLN A 289 4.12 16.41 -0.87
N ARG A 290 3.45 15.75 0.07
CA ARG A 290 3.95 15.54 1.46
C ARG A 290 4.87 14.33 1.58
N HIS A 291 4.82 13.41 0.63
CA HIS A 291 5.53 12.13 0.65
C HIS A 291 6.23 11.81 -0.66
N ASP A 292 6.91 12.79 -1.26
CA ASP A 292 7.69 12.61 -2.50
C ASP A 292 8.71 11.46 -2.40
N PHE A 293 9.17 11.17 -1.18
CA PHE A 293 10.10 10.07 -0.90
C PHE A 293 9.51 8.66 -1.13
N LEU A 294 8.18 8.49 -1.25
CA LEU A 294 7.55 7.20 -1.56
C LEU A 294 7.47 6.91 -3.05
N PHE A 295 7.54 7.93 -3.92
CA PHE A 295 7.46 7.75 -5.38
C PHE A 295 8.48 6.74 -5.92
N PRO A 296 9.75 6.71 -5.47
CA PRO A 296 10.68 5.67 -5.89
C PRO A 296 10.18 4.25 -5.61
N ALA A 297 9.53 4.03 -4.47
CA ALA A 297 8.99 2.72 -4.11
C ALA A 297 7.74 2.39 -4.91
N ILE A 298 6.84 3.37 -5.11
CA ILE A 298 5.62 3.24 -5.91
C ILE A 298 5.95 2.90 -7.36
N ILE A 299 6.86 3.66 -8.00
CA ILE A 299 7.29 3.41 -9.39
C ILE A 299 7.91 2.03 -9.53
N THR A 300 8.86 1.68 -8.63
CA THR A 300 9.53 0.37 -8.70
C THR A 300 8.56 -0.78 -8.46
N ALA A 301 7.61 -0.62 -7.52
CA ALA A 301 6.58 -1.62 -7.24
C ALA A 301 5.58 -1.74 -8.39
N ALA A 302 5.12 -0.64 -8.99
CA ALA A 302 4.21 -0.63 -10.13
C ALA A 302 4.82 -1.35 -11.34
N LEU A 303 6.07 -1.07 -11.67
CA LEU A 303 6.78 -1.78 -12.74
C LEU A 303 7.03 -3.26 -12.40
N GLY A 304 7.23 -3.57 -11.13
CA GLY A 304 7.62 -4.90 -10.64
C GLY A 304 6.48 -5.83 -10.26
N HIS A 305 5.25 -5.34 -10.08
CA HIS A 305 4.19 -6.08 -9.38
C HIS A 305 3.84 -7.41 -10.07
N ASP A 306 3.79 -7.39 -11.40
CA ASP A 306 3.34 -8.52 -12.22
C ASP A 306 4.47 -9.19 -13.01
N ILE A 307 5.75 -8.83 -12.83
CA ILE A 307 6.86 -9.49 -13.54
C ILE A 307 6.93 -10.99 -13.25
N GLY A 308 6.36 -11.44 -12.11
CA GLY A 308 6.21 -12.86 -11.80
C GLY A 308 5.34 -13.64 -12.78
N LYS A 309 4.52 -12.96 -13.62
CA LYS A 309 3.73 -13.56 -14.71
C LYS A 309 4.62 -13.96 -15.91
N ILE A 310 5.84 -13.44 -16.00
CA ILE A 310 6.79 -13.77 -17.07
C ILE A 310 7.25 -15.23 -16.96
N ALA A 311 7.16 -15.95 -18.08
CA ALA A 311 7.39 -17.38 -18.10
C ALA A 311 8.83 -17.79 -17.75
N SER A 312 9.84 -17.01 -18.15
CA SER A 312 11.25 -17.27 -17.83
C SER A 312 11.49 -17.21 -16.31
N LEU A 313 10.96 -16.18 -15.64
CA LEU A 313 11.02 -16.01 -14.19
C LEU A 313 10.22 -17.09 -13.45
N TRP A 314 9.02 -17.39 -13.94
CA TRP A 314 8.18 -18.43 -13.37
C TRP A 314 8.84 -19.82 -13.38
N ARG A 315 9.49 -20.18 -14.50
CA ARG A 315 10.16 -21.48 -14.66
C ARG A 315 11.41 -21.60 -13.81
N SER A 316 12.19 -20.52 -13.71
CA SER A 316 13.45 -20.47 -12.96
C SER A 316 13.27 -20.28 -11.44
N SER A 317 12.07 -19.92 -10.98
CA SER A 317 11.80 -19.69 -9.55
C SER A 317 12.03 -20.93 -8.67
N SER A 318 12.76 -20.71 -7.58
CA SER A 318 13.01 -21.71 -6.52
C SER A 318 11.83 -21.87 -5.54
N ARG A 319 10.75 -21.07 -5.67
CA ARG A 319 9.58 -21.14 -4.77
C ARG A 319 8.80 -22.44 -4.97
N ARG A 320 8.48 -23.11 -3.85
CA ARG A 320 7.70 -24.37 -3.82
C ARG A 320 6.21 -24.17 -4.07
N LYS A 321 5.64 -23.06 -3.57
CA LYS A 321 4.29 -22.58 -3.92
C LYS A 321 4.49 -21.35 -4.80
N ARG A 322 4.38 -21.53 -6.12
CA ARG A 322 4.55 -20.43 -7.07
C ARG A 322 3.22 -19.72 -7.24
N THR A 323 3.18 -18.47 -6.82
CA THR A 323 2.20 -17.46 -7.18
C THR A 323 2.97 -16.28 -7.79
N HIS A 324 2.39 -15.48 -8.69
CA HIS A 324 3.20 -14.47 -9.43
C HIS A 324 3.70 -13.40 -8.48
N GLU A 325 2.94 -13.08 -7.43
CA GLU A 325 3.36 -12.18 -6.35
C GLU A 325 4.64 -12.72 -5.70
N SER A 326 4.69 -14.03 -5.37
CA SER A 326 5.86 -14.65 -4.74
C SER A 326 7.07 -14.78 -5.67
N VAL A 327 6.85 -14.93 -6.97
CA VAL A 327 7.92 -15.03 -7.98
C VAL A 327 8.50 -13.64 -8.26
N GLY A 328 7.62 -12.64 -8.44
CA GLY A 328 7.96 -11.24 -8.60
C GLY A 328 8.74 -10.73 -7.39
N GLU A 329 8.23 -10.95 -6.17
CA GLU A 329 8.90 -10.58 -4.91
C GLU A 329 10.34 -11.09 -4.84
N VAL A 330 10.57 -12.37 -5.16
CA VAL A 330 11.91 -12.98 -5.10
C VAL A 330 12.83 -12.33 -6.13
N LYS A 331 12.39 -12.22 -7.38
CA LYS A 331 13.21 -11.64 -8.44
C LYS A 331 13.54 -10.17 -8.14
N LEU A 332 12.58 -9.41 -7.62
CA LEU A 332 12.79 -8.01 -7.25
C LEU A 332 13.79 -7.88 -6.08
N LYS A 333 13.70 -8.75 -5.07
CA LYS A 333 14.69 -8.79 -3.97
C LYS A 333 16.09 -9.10 -4.48
N GLU A 334 16.23 -9.99 -5.46
CA GLU A 334 17.52 -10.29 -6.10
C GLU A 334 18.08 -9.07 -6.83
N MET A 335 17.24 -8.38 -7.62
CA MET A 335 17.63 -7.14 -8.33
C MET A 335 18.02 -6.00 -7.35
N LEU A 336 17.30 -5.87 -6.24
CA LEU A 336 17.47 -4.77 -5.28
C LEU A 336 18.56 -5.03 -4.23
N SER A 337 18.92 -6.29 -3.96
CA SER A 337 19.93 -6.67 -2.95
C SER A 337 21.29 -5.98 -3.12
N PRO A 338 21.86 -5.87 -4.34
CA PRO A 338 23.14 -5.18 -4.56
C PRO A 338 23.15 -3.69 -4.18
N LEU A 339 21.98 -3.05 -4.06
CA LEU A 339 21.86 -1.63 -3.67
C LEU A 339 22.21 -1.40 -2.19
N GLY A 340 22.12 -2.43 -1.34
CA GLY A 340 22.40 -2.33 0.10
C GLY A 340 21.40 -1.46 0.88
N ASN A 341 20.24 -1.15 0.29
CA ASN A 341 19.16 -0.39 0.93
C ASN A 341 18.03 -1.35 1.37
N GLU A 342 18.24 -2.02 2.50
CA GLU A 342 17.31 -3.06 3.00
C GLU A 342 15.89 -2.53 3.25
N VAL A 343 15.74 -1.27 3.67
CA VAL A 343 14.43 -0.66 3.93
C VAL A 343 13.65 -0.48 2.63
N PHE A 344 14.28 0.11 1.61
CA PHE A 344 13.66 0.26 0.30
C PHE A 344 13.31 -1.10 -0.31
N THR A 345 14.24 -2.05 -0.28
CA THR A 345 14.01 -3.42 -0.77
C THR A 345 12.83 -4.07 -0.08
N LYS A 346 12.71 -3.91 1.24
CA LYS A 346 11.59 -4.44 2.01
C LYS A 346 10.26 -3.83 1.58
N ILE A 347 10.17 -2.49 1.52
CA ILE A 347 8.93 -1.79 1.14
C ILE A 347 8.46 -2.23 -0.25
N VAL A 348 9.34 -2.21 -1.25
CA VAL A 348 8.97 -2.54 -2.63
C VAL A 348 8.58 -4.03 -2.73
N ALA A 349 9.36 -4.92 -2.14
CA ALA A 349 9.06 -6.35 -2.20
C ALA A 349 7.79 -6.73 -1.43
N GLU A 350 7.51 -6.08 -0.29
CA GLU A 350 6.26 -6.28 0.45
C GLU A 350 5.07 -5.82 -0.38
N ALA A 351 5.14 -4.64 -1.01
CA ALA A 351 4.11 -4.15 -1.91
C ALA A 351 3.82 -5.12 -3.06
N VAL A 352 4.86 -5.64 -3.72
CA VAL A 352 4.70 -6.67 -4.77
C VAL A 352 4.13 -7.98 -4.21
N SER A 353 4.52 -8.41 -3.01
CA SER A 353 3.98 -9.66 -2.45
C SER A 353 2.52 -9.56 -2.02
N LEU A 354 2.03 -8.36 -1.73
CA LEU A 354 0.72 -8.11 -1.12
C LEU A 354 -0.28 -7.38 -2.03
N HIS A 355 0.06 -7.07 -3.28
CA HIS A 355 -0.79 -6.28 -4.18
C HIS A 355 -2.17 -6.91 -4.47
N HIS A 356 -2.35 -8.20 -4.20
CA HIS A 356 -3.64 -8.89 -4.31
C HIS A 356 -4.43 -9.05 -3.00
N ILE A 357 -3.81 -8.74 -1.86
CA ILE A 357 -4.44 -8.92 -0.54
C ILE A 357 -4.72 -7.56 0.10
N GLY A 358 -3.84 -6.58 -0.12
CA GLY A 358 -3.93 -5.23 0.45
C GLY A 358 -3.79 -5.26 1.97
N PRO A 359 -2.61 -5.02 2.55
CA PRO A 359 -2.51 -4.85 3.99
C PRO A 359 -3.19 -3.52 4.38
N LYS A 360 -3.89 -3.50 5.52
CA LYS A 360 -4.62 -2.31 5.98
C LYS A 360 -3.73 -1.08 6.26
N GLU A 361 -2.42 -1.28 6.44
CA GLU A 361 -1.51 -0.24 6.94
C GLU A 361 -0.33 0.08 5.98
N ASP A 362 -0.16 -0.62 4.85
CA ASP A 362 0.92 -0.31 3.90
C ASP A 362 0.40 0.60 2.77
N THR A 363 0.91 1.83 2.76
CA THR A 363 0.51 2.85 1.78
C THR A 363 0.91 2.48 0.35
N VAL A 364 2.11 1.91 0.15
CA VAL A 364 2.60 1.57 -1.20
C VAL A 364 1.81 0.39 -1.73
N ALA A 365 1.62 -0.67 -0.93
CA ALA A 365 0.84 -1.82 -1.35
C ALA A 365 -0.62 -1.46 -1.68
N ARG A 366 -1.23 -0.54 -0.90
CA ARG A 366 -2.57 0.00 -1.19
C ARG A 366 -2.62 0.72 -2.52
N ILE A 367 -1.70 1.66 -2.77
CA ILE A 367 -1.63 2.40 -4.04
C ILE A 367 -1.49 1.43 -5.22
N ILE A 368 -0.64 0.41 -5.12
CA ILE A 368 -0.49 -0.58 -6.21
C ILE A 368 -1.76 -1.39 -6.41
N MET A 369 -2.45 -1.83 -5.35
CA MET A 369 -3.71 -2.57 -5.46
C MET A 369 -4.83 -1.74 -6.11
N ASP A 370 -4.90 -0.45 -5.78
CA ASP A 370 -5.89 0.49 -6.33
C ASP A 370 -5.54 0.87 -7.78
N ALA A 371 -4.25 1.01 -8.09
CA ALA A 371 -3.75 1.26 -9.44
C ALA A 371 -4.02 0.09 -10.38
N ASP A 372 -3.76 -1.14 -9.94
CA ASP A 372 -4.12 -2.37 -10.67
C ASP A 372 -5.63 -2.41 -10.98
N ALA A 373 -6.47 -2.18 -9.97
CA ALA A 373 -7.93 -2.11 -10.16
C ALA A 373 -8.34 -1.03 -11.18
N THR A 374 -7.68 0.12 -11.15
CA THR A 374 -7.97 1.27 -12.00
C THR A 374 -7.55 1.01 -13.44
N ALA A 375 -6.36 0.42 -13.64
CA ALA A 375 -5.89 -0.04 -14.95
C ALA A 375 -6.86 -1.05 -15.57
N ARG A 376 -7.33 -2.04 -14.79
CA ARG A 376 -8.31 -3.04 -15.25
C ARG A 376 -9.65 -2.44 -15.64
N LYS A 377 -10.15 -1.48 -14.86
CA LYS A 377 -11.37 -0.73 -15.21
C LYS A 377 -11.17 -0.03 -16.54
N HIS A 378 -10.07 0.70 -16.70
CA HIS A 378 -9.74 1.41 -17.93
C HIS A 378 -9.63 0.43 -19.12
N GLU A 379 -8.90 -0.68 -18.99
CA GLU A 379 -8.74 -1.68 -20.05
C GLU A 379 -10.08 -2.27 -20.51
N ILE A 380 -10.96 -2.63 -19.57
CA ILE A 380 -12.27 -3.21 -19.89
C ILE A 380 -13.18 -2.18 -20.54
N THR A 381 -13.34 -0.99 -19.96
CA THR A 381 -14.23 0.04 -20.52
C THR A 381 -13.67 0.62 -21.82
N SER A 382 -12.36 0.55 -22.01
CA SER A 382 -11.73 0.90 -23.28
C SER A 382 -12.08 -0.07 -24.39
N ALA A 383 -12.08 -1.35 -24.05
CA ALA A 383 -12.36 -2.41 -25.01
C ALA A 383 -13.84 -2.58 -25.31
N ASP A 384 -14.68 -2.34 -24.30
CA ASP A 384 -16.13 -2.40 -24.40
C ASP A 384 -16.77 -1.19 -23.70
N PRO A 385 -16.94 -0.07 -24.43
CA PRO A 385 -17.53 1.16 -23.91
C PRO A 385 -19.00 1.03 -23.49
N VAL A 386 -19.65 -0.11 -23.78
CA VAL A 386 -21.00 -0.39 -23.26
C VAL A 386 -20.97 -0.51 -21.74
N PHE A 387 -19.86 -1.00 -21.17
CA PHE A 387 -19.68 -1.05 -19.72
C PHE A 387 -19.21 0.29 -19.17
N THR A 388 -19.88 0.75 -18.12
CA THR A 388 -19.54 2.00 -17.41
C THR A 388 -19.13 1.73 -15.97
N VAL A 389 -18.34 2.63 -15.37
CA VAL A 389 -17.99 2.55 -13.94
C VAL A 389 -18.82 3.59 -13.20
N LYS A 390 -19.63 3.15 -12.23
CA LYS A 390 -20.50 4.02 -11.43
C LYS A 390 -20.53 3.55 -9.96
N PRO A 391 -20.72 4.46 -8.98
CA PRO A 391 -20.99 4.10 -7.59
C PRO A 391 -22.20 3.17 -7.46
N MET A 392 -22.21 2.27 -6.46
CA MET A 392 -23.30 1.29 -6.29
C MET A 392 -24.66 1.95 -6.11
N THR A 393 -24.69 3.11 -5.45
CA THR A 393 -25.89 3.95 -5.24
C THR A 393 -26.56 4.41 -6.54
N GLU A 394 -25.84 4.47 -7.66
CA GLU A 394 -26.37 4.94 -8.95
C GLU A 394 -26.96 3.84 -9.82
N TRP A 395 -26.60 2.57 -9.59
CA TRP A 395 -27.02 1.45 -10.45
C TRP A 395 -27.76 0.34 -9.72
N LEU A 396 -27.66 0.25 -8.39
CA LEU A 396 -28.33 -0.79 -7.62
C LEU A 396 -29.82 -0.46 -7.44
N ASP A 397 -30.66 -1.13 -8.23
CA ASP A 397 -32.11 -1.12 -8.03
C ASP A 397 -32.50 -2.10 -6.91
N LEU A 398 -32.91 -1.56 -5.77
CA LEU A 398 -33.35 -2.32 -4.60
C LEU A 398 -34.63 -3.14 -4.84
N THR A 399 -35.52 -2.68 -5.73
CA THR A 399 -36.73 -3.43 -6.11
C THR A 399 -36.34 -4.67 -6.89
N ARG A 400 -35.50 -4.49 -7.91
CA ARG A 400 -35.00 -5.60 -8.73
C ARG A 400 -34.18 -6.58 -7.89
N LEU A 401 -33.39 -6.09 -6.95
CA LEU A 401 -32.65 -6.91 -5.98
C LEU A 401 -33.60 -7.78 -5.15
N ALA A 402 -34.68 -7.21 -4.60
CA ALA A 402 -35.68 -7.95 -3.83
C ALA A 402 -36.35 -9.04 -4.68
N GLU A 403 -36.70 -8.74 -5.93
CA GLU A 403 -37.28 -9.70 -6.87
C GLU A 403 -36.37 -10.90 -7.15
N ILE A 404 -35.05 -10.67 -7.27
CA ILE A 404 -34.08 -11.76 -7.50
C ILE A 404 -33.90 -12.60 -6.23
N ILE A 405 -33.86 -11.98 -5.05
CA ILE A 405 -33.65 -12.72 -3.79
C ILE A 405 -34.89 -13.53 -3.41
N LEU A 406 -36.09 -12.98 -3.60
CA LEU A 406 -37.36 -13.50 -3.08
C LEU A 406 -37.65 -14.98 -3.42
N PRO A 407 -37.46 -15.48 -4.66
CA PRO A 407 -37.67 -16.90 -4.99
C PRO A 407 -36.77 -17.85 -4.23
N HIS A 408 -35.59 -17.37 -3.80
CA HIS A 408 -34.56 -18.16 -3.13
C HIS A 408 -34.63 -18.07 -1.60
N VAL A 409 -35.58 -17.31 -1.05
CA VAL A 409 -35.85 -17.27 0.39
C VAL A 409 -36.51 -18.58 0.81
N ASN A 410 -35.91 -19.24 1.81
CA ASN A 410 -36.30 -20.57 2.30
C ASN A 410 -36.15 -21.71 1.29
N GLU A 411 -35.43 -21.48 0.18
CA GLU A 411 -35.09 -22.53 -0.76
C GLU A 411 -33.89 -23.34 -0.25
N LEU A 412 -34.03 -24.66 -0.24
CA LEU A 412 -32.94 -25.59 0.05
C LEU A 412 -32.29 -26.09 -1.25
N VAL A 413 -31.01 -25.76 -1.40
CA VAL A 413 -30.16 -26.22 -2.50
C VAL A 413 -29.18 -27.27 -1.96
N VAL A 414 -28.98 -28.37 -2.67
CA VAL A 414 -27.98 -29.37 -2.30
C VAL A 414 -26.62 -28.98 -2.85
N LYS A 415 -25.69 -28.58 -1.99
CA LYS A 415 -24.28 -28.35 -2.34
C LYS A 415 -23.38 -29.32 -1.58
N ASN A 416 -22.48 -30.02 -2.28
CA ASN A 416 -21.55 -30.98 -1.67
C ASN A 416 -22.22 -32.00 -0.73
N ARG A 417 -23.37 -32.55 -1.14
CA ARG A 417 -24.20 -33.49 -0.35
C ARG A 417 -24.75 -32.92 0.97
N ARG A 418 -24.81 -31.60 1.11
CA ARG A 418 -25.43 -30.90 2.24
C ARG A 418 -26.52 -29.97 1.72
N ALA A 419 -27.66 -29.95 2.40
CA ALA A 419 -28.69 -28.93 2.17
C ALA A 419 -28.16 -27.60 2.69
N VAL A 420 -28.13 -26.58 1.82
CA VAL A 420 -27.77 -25.20 2.14
C VAL A 420 -28.88 -24.29 1.65
N TRP A 421 -29.04 -23.15 2.28
CA TRP A 421 -29.96 -22.09 1.83
C TRP A 421 -29.17 -20.83 1.53
N ASN A 422 -29.73 -19.96 0.69
CA ASN A 422 -29.14 -18.68 0.30
C ASN A 422 -29.67 -17.54 1.17
N ALA A 423 -30.97 -17.56 1.44
CA ALA A 423 -31.63 -16.70 2.40
C ALA A 423 -32.70 -17.50 3.17
N MET A 424 -32.99 -17.11 4.41
CA MET A 424 -34.00 -17.76 5.23
C MET A 424 -34.80 -16.70 5.99
N SER A 425 -36.12 -16.78 5.96
CA SER A 425 -36.96 -15.93 6.81
C SER A 425 -37.02 -16.52 8.23
N PHE A 426 -37.17 -15.69 9.25
CA PHE A 426 -37.63 -16.11 10.58
C PHE A 426 -38.21 -14.91 11.32
N GLY A 427 -39.46 -15.03 11.77
CA GLY A 427 -40.21 -13.89 12.29
C GLY A 427 -40.38 -12.84 11.19
N SER A 428 -39.98 -11.60 11.47
CA SER A 428 -40.08 -10.47 10.54
C SER A 428 -38.77 -10.11 9.81
N VAL A 429 -37.83 -11.06 9.76
CA VAL A 429 -36.48 -10.84 9.25
C VAL A 429 -36.11 -11.91 8.24
N VAL A 430 -35.49 -11.51 7.14
CA VAL A 430 -34.84 -12.39 6.17
C VAL A 430 -33.34 -12.30 6.35
N TYR A 431 -32.72 -13.43 6.71
CA TYR A 431 -31.29 -13.55 6.90
C TYR A 431 -30.66 -13.94 5.58
N CYS A 432 -29.96 -13.02 4.93
CA CYS A 432 -29.31 -13.26 3.64
C CYS A 432 -27.84 -13.63 3.85
N ARG A 433 -27.37 -14.67 3.16
CA ARG A 433 -25.95 -15.00 3.22
C ARG A 433 -25.12 -14.00 2.40
N PRO A 434 -23.96 -13.54 2.91
CA PRO A 434 -23.14 -12.57 2.20
C PRO A 434 -22.60 -13.05 0.85
N ASP A 435 -22.25 -14.35 0.76
CA ASP A 435 -21.80 -14.96 -0.51
C ASP A 435 -22.91 -14.91 -1.56
N TYR A 436 -24.15 -15.21 -1.18
CA TYR A 436 -25.29 -15.12 -2.08
C TYR A 436 -25.61 -13.68 -2.52
N ILE A 437 -25.63 -12.72 -1.60
CA ILE A 437 -25.85 -11.30 -1.94
C ILE A 437 -24.85 -10.84 -2.99
N ARG A 438 -23.58 -11.21 -2.84
CA ARG A 438 -22.54 -10.84 -3.80
C ARG A 438 -22.79 -11.42 -5.18
N GLU A 439 -23.27 -12.66 -5.29
CA GLU A 439 -23.67 -13.24 -6.58
C GLU A 439 -24.82 -12.47 -7.23
N VAL A 440 -25.82 -12.05 -6.43
CA VAL A 440 -26.92 -11.22 -6.96
C VAL A 440 -26.41 -9.86 -7.43
N LEU A 441 -25.50 -9.22 -6.68
CA LEU A 441 -24.88 -7.96 -7.08
C LEU A 441 -24.10 -8.09 -8.40
N LYS A 442 -23.39 -9.21 -8.64
CA LYS A 442 -22.73 -9.47 -9.93
C LYS A 442 -23.71 -9.51 -11.09
N ILE A 443 -24.84 -10.21 -10.91
CA ILE A 443 -25.89 -10.34 -11.92
C ILE A 443 -26.43 -8.94 -12.26
N LEU A 444 -26.80 -8.17 -11.23
CA LEU A 444 -27.34 -6.82 -11.39
C LEU A 444 -26.34 -5.86 -12.05
N ALA A 445 -25.07 -5.90 -11.65
CA ALA A 445 -24.04 -5.07 -12.26
C ALA A 445 -23.90 -5.39 -13.76
N PHE A 446 -23.90 -6.67 -14.13
CA PHE A 446 -23.82 -7.10 -15.52
C PHE A 446 -25.07 -6.75 -16.34
N GLU A 447 -26.27 -6.90 -15.77
CA GLU A 447 -27.55 -6.49 -16.38
C GLU A 447 -27.55 -4.99 -16.69
N ASN A 448 -27.08 -4.17 -15.74
CA ASN A 448 -26.99 -2.71 -15.87
C ASN A 448 -25.80 -2.21 -16.69
N LYS A 449 -24.97 -3.12 -17.25
CA LYS A 449 -23.72 -2.76 -17.94
C LYS A 449 -22.81 -1.89 -17.09
N VAL A 450 -22.69 -2.23 -15.81
CA VAL A 450 -21.77 -1.59 -14.87
C VAL A 450 -20.62 -2.52 -14.53
N LEU A 451 -19.41 -1.98 -14.62
CA LEU A 451 -18.18 -2.63 -14.17
C LEU A 451 -17.84 -2.17 -12.75
N ASP A 452 -18.26 -2.96 -11.75
CA ASP A 452 -17.65 -2.91 -10.42
C ASP A 452 -16.57 -3.99 -10.33
N TYR A 453 -15.30 -3.59 -10.51
CA TYR A 453 -14.18 -4.55 -10.52
C TYR A 453 -14.01 -5.28 -9.18
N ARG A 454 -14.52 -4.73 -8.07
CA ARG A 454 -14.51 -5.41 -6.75
C ARG A 454 -15.41 -6.65 -6.75
N LEU A 455 -16.47 -6.66 -7.57
CA LEU A 455 -17.32 -7.83 -7.79
C LEU A 455 -16.61 -8.91 -8.64
N VAL A 456 -15.67 -8.49 -9.51
CA VAL A 456 -14.81 -9.42 -10.26
C VAL A 456 -13.74 -10.03 -9.36
N ARG A 457 -13.01 -9.23 -8.56
CA ARG A 457 -11.89 -9.66 -7.70
C ARG A 457 -12.30 -10.40 -6.42
N GLN A 458 -13.13 -11.43 -6.54
CA GLN A 458 -13.77 -12.08 -5.39
C GLN A 458 -12.84 -12.82 -4.41
N SER A 459 -11.60 -13.11 -4.79
CA SER A 459 -10.63 -13.65 -3.85
C SER A 459 -10.03 -12.61 -2.91
N PHE A 460 -10.29 -11.31 -3.14
CA PHE A 460 -9.69 -10.20 -2.42
C PHE A 460 -10.55 -9.88 -1.20
N GLN A 461 -10.02 -10.12 0.00
CA GLN A 461 -10.78 -9.97 1.24
C GLN A 461 -11.22 -8.53 1.50
N ALA A 462 -10.38 -7.56 1.15
CA ALA A 462 -10.67 -6.14 1.27
C ALA A 462 -11.87 -5.73 0.40
N ASP A 463 -11.85 -6.10 -0.89
CA ASP A 463 -12.95 -5.84 -1.83
C ASP A 463 -14.25 -6.48 -1.39
N ASN A 464 -14.21 -7.75 -0.95
CA ASN A 464 -15.39 -8.44 -0.46
C ASN A 464 -16.04 -7.73 0.71
N LYS A 465 -15.24 -7.29 1.69
CA LYS A 465 -15.74 -6.54 2.84
C LYS A 465 -16.29 -5.17 2.41
N ALA A 466 -15.57 -4.44 1.56
CA ALA A 466 -15.95 -3.11 1.11
C ALA A 466 -17.28 -3.10 0.33
N VAL A 467 -17.46 -4.02 -0.62
CA VAL A 467 -18.70 -4.18 -1.41
C VAL A 467 -19.90 -4.43 -0.50
N LEU A 468 -19.74 -5.32 0.48
CA LEU A 468 -20.85 -5.68 1.37
C LEU A 468 -21.16 -4.57 2.39
N ILE A 469 -20.16 -3.80 2.83
CA ILE A 469 -20.37 -2.61 3.66
C ILE A 469 -21.14 -1.54 2.90
N GLU A 470 -20.72 -1.22 1.67
CA GLU A 470 -21.43 -0.26 0.82
C GLU A 470 -22.88 -0.70 0.60
N PHE A 471 -23.08 -1.99 0.27
CA PHE A 471 -24.41 -2.58 0.15
C PHE A 471 -25.25 -2.43 1.43
N ALA A 472 -24.70 -2.75 2.60
CA ALA A 472 -25.40 -2.59 3.88
C ALA A 472 -25.72 -1.13 4.17
N GLY A 473 -24.83 -0.20 3.81
CA GLY A 473 -25.07 1.25 3.89
C GLY A 473 -26.28 1.67 3.05
N ILE A 474 -26.39 1.18 1.82
CA ILE A 474 -27.54 1.45 0.92
C ILE A 474 -28.84 0.92 1.51
N LEU A 475 -28.82 -0.25 2.17
CA LEU A 475 -30.02 -0.78 2.85
C LEU A 475 -30.37 -0.02 4.13
N ARG A 476 -29.39 0.64 4.78
CA ARG A 476 -29.59 1.34 6.05
C ARG A 476 -30.44 2.59 5.88
N GLU A 477 -30.18 3.39 4.86
CA GLU A 477 -30.89 4.66 4.61
C GLU A 477 -32.42 4.51 4.56
N PRO A 478 -33.01 3.57 3.80
CA PRO A 478 -34.45 3.30 3.80
C PRO A 478 -34.93 2.43 4.97
N SER A 479 -34.09 2.15 5.98
CA SER A 479 -34.40 1.28 7.12
C SER A 479 -34.74 -0.18 6.74
N TYR A 480 -34.11 -0.71 5.69
CA TYR A 480 -34.27 -2.11 5.30
C TYR A 480 -33.37 -3.08 6.07
N LEU A 481 -32.47 -2.61 6.92
CA LEU A 481 -31.75 -3.47 7.86
C LEU A 481 -32.58 -3.70 9.13
N ALA A 482 -32.72 -4.96 9.55
CA ALA A 482 -33.52 -5.30 10.74
C ALA A 482 -32.80 -5.08 12.08
N TYR A 483 -31.49 -4.81 12.05
CA TYR A 483 -30.67 -4.56 13.24
C TYR A 483 -29.78 -3.34 13.01
N ASP A 484 -29.35 -2.71 14.10
CA ASP A 484 -28.34 -1.66 14.07
C ASP A 484 -26.96 -2.28 13.77
N ILE A 485 -26.54 -2.16 12.52
CA ILE A 485 -25.24 -2.65 12.04
C ILE A 485 -24.32 -1.44 11.93
N LYS A 486 -23.23 -1.45 12.69
CA LYS A 486 -22.17 -0.42 12.64
C LYS A 486 -21.61 -0.25 11.22
N ASP A 487 -21.10 0.95 10.93
CA ASP A 487 -20.61 1.34 9.60
C ASP A 487 -19.47 0.48 9.03
N ASP A 488 -18.66 -0.13 9.89
CA ASP A 488 -17.54 -0.98 9.48
C ASP A 488 -17.91 -2.48 9.31
N TYR A 489 -19.20 -2.79 9.42
CA TYR A 489 -19.78 -4.12 9.27
C TYR A 489 -20.95 -4.11 8.28
N PHE A 490 -21.26 -5.29 7.75
CA PHE A 490 -22.35 -5.49 6.80
C PHE A 490 -23.41 -6.49 7.29
N GLY A 491 -23.22 -7.04 8.50
CA GLY A 491 -24.02 -8.12 9.03
C GLY A 491 -23.73 -8.38 10.50
N LEU A 492 -24.37 -9.41 11.04
CA LEU A 492 -24.13 -9.91 12.39
C LEU A 492 -24.00 -11.43 12.36
N ARG A 493 -23.36 -11.97 13.41
CA ARG A 493 -23.37 -13.41 13.66
C ARG A 493 -24.67 -13.78 14.37
N PHE A 494 -25.40 -14.75 13.83
CA PHE A 494 -26.64 -15.26 14.39
C PHE A 494 -26.49 -16.73 14.77
N LEU A 495 -27.24 -17.12 15.80
CA LEU A 495 -27.41 -18.48 16.28
C LEU A 495 -28.82 -18.96 15.91
N PHE A 496 -28.88 -20.05 15.16
CA PHE A 496 -30.09 -20.70 14.67
C PHE A 496 -30.30 -21.97 15.49
N GLU A 497 -31.35 -21.99 16.30
CA GLU A 497 -31.65 -23.13 17.18
C GLU A 497 -32.71 -24.03 16.53
N SER A 498 -32.40 -25.32 16.44
CA SER A 498 -33.30 -26.34 15.93
C SER A 498 -34.00 -27.10 17.05
N SER A 499 -35.29 -27.41 16.87
CA SER A 499 -36.03 -28.32 17.75
C SER A 499 -35.55 -29.77 17.67
N ILE A 500 -34.77 -30.13 16.65
CA ILE A 500 -34.15 -31.45 16.53
C ILE A 500 -32.79 -31.43 17.28
N PRO A 501 -32.63 -32.18 18.39
CA PRO A 501 -31.41 -32.15 19.20
C PRO A 501 -30.14 -32.53 18.43
N ALA A 502 -30.25 -33.42 17.44
CA ALA A 502 -29.12 -33.86 16.61
C ALA A 502 -28.60 -32.78 15.65
N ILE A 503 -29.42 -31.78 15.31
CA ILE A 503 -29.01 -30.63 14.49
C ILE A 503 -28.38 -29.55 15.38
N GLY A 504 -28.93 -29.36 16.58
CA GLY A 504 -28.43 -28.44 17.59
C GLY A 504 -28.50 -26.97 17.15
N GLU A 505 -27.60 -26.17 17.70
CA GLU A 505 -27.44 -24.75 17.37
C GLU A 505 -26.42 -24.58 16.23
N GLN A 506 -26.77 -23.77 15.23
CA GLN A 506 -25.89 -23.43 14.11
C GLN A 506 -25.56 -21.94 14.11
N SER A 507 -24.30 -21.59 13.82
CA SER A 507 -23.86 -20.20 13.74
C SER A 507 -23.61 -19.77 12.30
N LEU A 508 -24.16 -18.61 11.90
CA LEU A 508 -23.97 -18.06 10.56
C LEU A 508 -23.84 -16.53 10.64
N TYR A 509 -22.96 -15.97 9.82
CA TYR A 509 -22.90 -14.51 9.62
C TYR A 509 -23.81 -14.15 8.46
N ALA A 510 -24.77 -13.25 8.71
CA ALA A 510 -25.81 -12.90 7.74
C ALA A 510 -26.07 -11.40 7.72
N ILE A 511 -26.61 -10.94 6.60
CA ILE A 511 -27.16 -9.59 6.44
C ILE A 511 -28.65 -9.69 6.78
N PRO A 512 -29.11 -9.13 7.92
CA PRO A 512 -30.48 -9.22 8.35
C PRO A 512 -31.32 -8.13 7.67
N VAL A 513 -32.15 -8.53 6.72
CA VAL A 513 -33.02 -7.65 5.94
C VAL A 513 -34.42 -7.70 6.53
N ASN A 514 -35.02 -6.52 6.70
CA ASN A 514 -36.39 -6.37 7.16
C ASN A 514 -37.38 -6.91 6.11
N GLU A 515 -38.47 -7.54 6.55
CA GLU A 515 -39.52 -8.07 5.68
C GLU A 515 -40.09 -7.03 4.70
N GLY A 516 -40.17 -5.75 5.10
CA GLY A 516 -40.68 -4.66 4.27
C GLY A 516 -39.81 -4.35 3.03
N PHE A 517 -38.64 -4.96 2.91
CA PHE A 517 -37.83 -4.94 1.69
C PHE A 517 -38.42 -5.80 0.56
N PHE A 518 -39.16 -6.86 0.90
CA PHE A 518 -39.71 -7.80 -0.07
C PHE A 518 -41.17 -7.47 -0.38
N PRO A 519 -41.61 -7.63 -1.65
CA PRO A 519 -43.02 -7.45 -2.03
C PRO A 519 -43.86 -8.68 -1.65
N MET A 520 -43.74 -9.16 -0.41
CA MET A 520 -44.42 -10.35 0.09
C MET A 520 -44.68 -10.29 1.59
N GLU A 521 -45.86 -10.78 2.00
CA GLU A 521 -46.19 -10.89 3.42
C GLU A 521 -45.30 -11.91 4.15
N PRO A 522 -44.90 -11.63 5.40
CA PRO A 522 -43.95 -12.46 6.15
C PRO A 522 -44.48 -13.87 6.40
N SER A 523 -45.79 -13.96 6.66
CA SER A 523 -46.47 -15.23 6.88
C SER A 523 -46.43 -16.14 5.64
N ASP A 524 -46.34 -15.57 4.43
CA ASP A 524 -46.25 -16.33 3.20
C ASP A 524 -44.81 -16.79 2.91
N LEU A 525 -43.81 -16.01 3.32
CA LEU A 525 -42.41 -16.45 3.30
C LEU A 525 -42.20 -17.65 4.23
N GLU A 526 -42.71 -17.59 5.45
CA GLU A 526 -42.57 -18.66 6.44
C GLU A 526 -43.20 -19.99 5.98
N LYS A 527 -44.35 -19.94 5.28
CA LYS A 527 -45.02 -21.12 4.71
C LYS A 527 -44.16 -21.86 3.67
N ARG A 528 -43.19 -21.19 3.04
CA ARG A 528 -42.30 -21.79 2.03
C ARG A 528 -41.21 -22.67 2.61
N LYS A 529 -40.96 -22.60 3.93
CA LYS A 529 -39.94 -23.43 4.57
C LYS A 529 -40.22 -24.91 4.36
N THR A 530 -39.17 -25.67 4.02
CA THR A 530 -39.21 -27.13 3.93
C THR A 530 -38.15 -27.77 4.82
N ASP A 531 -38.32 -29.06 5.10
CA ASP A 531 -37.34 -29.91 5.80
C ASP A 531 -36.76 -29.27 7.07
N PHE A 532 -35.44 -29.13 7.15
CA PHE A 532 -34.75 -28.63 8.33
C PHE A 532 -35.07 -27.16 8.64
N LEU A 533 -35.50 -26.35 7.66
CA LEU A 533 -35.85 -24.96 7.94
C LEU A 533 -37.11 -24.87 8.81
N LYS A 534 -38.01 -25.86 8.72
CA LYS A 534 -39.19 -25.94 9.61
C LYS A 534 -38.84 -26.27 11.06
N THR A 535 -37.65 -26.80 11.30
CA THR A 535 -37.22 -27.20 12.64
C THR A 535 -36.56 -26.05 13.38
N ILE A 536 -36.24 -24.95 12.70
CA ILE A 536 -35.69 -23.75 13.34
C ILE A 536 -36.78 -23.09 14.18
N VAL A 537 -36.54 -22.99 15.48
CA VAL A 537 -37.49 -22.45 16.48
C VAL A 537 -37.05 -21.13 17.08
N SER A 538 -35.79 -20.75 16.90
CA SER A 538 -35.25 -19.48 17.41
C SER A 538 -34.07 -19.01 16.56
N VAL A 539 -34.01 -17.70 16.34
CA VAL A 539 -32.86 -17.02 15.73
C VAL A 539 -32.52 -15.80 16.59
N ARG A 540 -31.27 -15.72 17.03
CA ARG A 540 -30.79 -14.61 17.89
C ARG A 540 -29.38 -14.18 17.51
N PRO A 541 -29.01 -12.90 17.69
CA PRO A 541 -27.62 -12.48 17.60
C PRO A 541 -26.74 -13.26 18.58
N ALA A 542 -25.55 -13.67 18.14
CA ALA A 542 -24.55 -14.24 19.05
C ALA A 542 -24.08 -13.13 20.00
N THR A 543 -24.23 -13.34 21.31
CA THR A 543 -23.75 -12.37 22.31
C THR A 543 -22.22 -12.40 22.34
N GLY A 544 -21.59 -11.37 21.75
CA GLY A 544 -20.14 -11.15 21.77
C GLY A 544 -19.49 -11.25 20.39
N GLY A 545 -19.13 -10.10 19.81
CA GLY A 545 -18.29 -10.03 18.62
C GLY A 545 -18.75 -8.99 17.61
N GLY A 546 -18.51 -7.72 17.93
CA GLY A 546 -18.52 -6.62 16.97
C GLY A 546 -17.24 -5.83 17.07
#